data_AF-A0A7S1DMW6-F1
#
_entry.id   AF-A0A7S1DMW6-F1
#
_cell.length_a   1.000
_cell.length_b   1.000
_cell.length_c   1.000
_cell.angle_alpha   90.00
_cell.angle_beta   90.00
_cell.angle_gamma   90.00
#
_symmetry.space_group_name_H-M   'P 1'
#
loop_
_entity.id
_entity.type
_entity.pdbx_description
1 polymer ?
#
loop_
_entity_poly.entity_id
_entity_poly.type
_entity_poly.pdbx_seq_one_letter_code
_entity_poly.pdbx_strand_id
1 'polypeptide(L)'
;GVAGATADPGFVYAVAQGNNSAVSQRNCIAVTLVANVAMTSGPSAQTRYTLSGLKGSTTASTEQMPLYSDVARCNSMTDGVGVENEGRIQNVETTRVGGTAKFERDEGTLVFELVSGAVVQAGEVFEVYFALQNPNQEQAGKQIKVQASGVRCRGDGGLCDGSSPYSEGVTLPEATLGATSPFPRILETSKNEFTVKAIGQPVSDPDTDTFIFITLAPNTAIPSGSTISITGLCVSPGTSPQAAPFAASGGGQYARGAQMWPLDAVPTIIGTNAEFQSDGGVLEVSVRGPGMSADVEYGFAVAIKTPASPSAPCTPSVSAVGQGVKVEASPMTGSVGATDGPSWSNLKIGQASTRPDSQNYICVTMRPNFNFYSEAGVGGITGVSKITISGLTGTATISGARYISSCPTSVTNNMVAGTFSSPSTVGLFRPQGGANNLRHSYEWDQTAGTAILTMDSDNAQGMVKNQDYSFALPLSNPKGGLDCRTVSLASSGRIEQGPTPFQVDRKARALLDGERDGDACPLTVYPRGFLRVAMRQETAEVRGVNVITATVRTNFHLSRPGSAVYFGGLT
;
A
#
# COMPACT_ATOMS: atom_id res chain seq x y z
N GLY A 1 -36.78 -32.09 -22.10
CA GLY A 1 -36.86 -32.96 -23.28
C GLY A 1 -38.26 -33.54 -23.36
N VAL A 2 -38.74 -33.81 -24.58
CA VAL A 2 -40.01 -34.50 -24.84
C VAL A 2 -39.92 -35.93 -24.30
N ALA A 3 -40.95 -36.41 -23.60
CA ALA A 3 -40.99 -37.78 -23.09
C ALA A 3 -40.96 -38.77 -24.26
N GLY A 4 -40.01 -39.71 -24.24
CA GLY A 4 -39.85 -40.75 -25.27
C GLY A 4 -38.67 -40.58 -26.23
N ALA A 5 -37.85 -39.54 -26.12
CA ALA A 5 -36.59 -39.45 -26.87
C ALA A 5 -35.51 -40.31 -26.20
N THR A 6 -35.12 -41.43 -26.82
CA THR A 6 -33.93 -42.21 -26.43
C THR A 6 -32.67 -41.43 -26.80
N ALA A 7 -31.85 -41.07 -25.82
CA ALA A 7 -30.54 -40.48 -26.07
C ALA A 7 -29.56 -41.56 -26.54
N ASP A 8 -28.72 -41.23 -27.53
CA ASP A 8 -27.65 -42.12 -27.98
C ASP A 8 -26.67 -42.43 -26.83
N PRO A 9 -26.06 -43.63 -26.78
CA PRO A 9 -25.06 -43.97 -25.76
C PRO A 9 -23.92 -42.95 -25.73
N GLY A 10 -23.62 -42.40 -24.55
CA GLY A 10 -22.54 -41.45 -24.36
C GLY A 10 -22.32 -41.05 -22.91
N PHE A 11 -21.34 -40.18 -22.70
CA PHE A 11 -21.10 -39.54 -21.41
C PHE A 11 -22.04 -38.35 -21.24
N VAL A 12 -22.84 -38.37 -20.17
CA VAL A 12 -23.70 -37.23 -19.78
C VAL A 12 -22.97 -36.26 -18.85
N TYR A 13 -21.87 -36.71 -18.24
CA TYR A 13 -20.95 -35.89 -17.47
C TYR A 13 -19.53 -36.43 -17.62
N ALA A 14 -18.58 -35.55 -17.90
CA ALA A 14 -17.17 -35.88 -18.01
C ALA A 14 -16.34 -34.64 -17.66
N VAL A 15 -15.59 -34.71 -16.56
CA VAL A 15 -14.71 -33.62 -16.10
C VAL A 15 -13.38 -34.19 -15.63
N ALA A 16 -12.34 -33.36 -15.67
CA ALA A 16 -11.09 -33.70 -15.04
C ALA A 16 -10.38 -32.47 -14.48
N GLN A 17 -9.54 -32.72 -13.48
CA GLN A 17 -8.86 -31.68 -12.72
C GLN A 17 -7.47 -32.15 -12.30
N GLY A 18 -6.46 -31.29 -12.49
CA GLY A 18 -5.11 -31.46 -11.93
C GLY A 18 -4.95 -30.72 -10.60
N ASN A 19 -4.00 -31.15 -9.77
CA ASN A 19 -3.73 -30.54 -8.45
C ASN A 19 -2.44 -29.69 -8.40
N ASN A 20 -1.59 -29.73 -9.44
CA ASN A 20 -0.27 -29.12 -9.41
C ASN A 20 0.18 -28.63 -10.79
N SER A 21 0.65 -27.38 -10.87
CA SER A 21 1.16 -26.75 -12.10
C SER A 21 2.66 -26.42 -12.05
N ALA A 22 3.37 -26.83 -11.00
CA ALA A 22 4.81 -26.62 -10.94
C ALA A 22 5.54 -27.53 -11.95
N VAL A 23 6.57 -26.98 -12.61
CA VAL A 23 7.46 -27.74 -13.51
C VAL A 23 8.15 -28.87 -12.77
N SER A 24 8.34 -30.00 -13.44
CA SER A 24 9.00 -31.19 -12.88
C SER A 24 8.41 -31.69 -11.55
N GLN A 25 7.15 -31.37 -11.24
CA GLN A 25 6.43 -31.91 -10.08
C GLN A 25 5.35 -32.92 -10.51
N ARG A 26 4.93 -33.81 -9.61
CA ARG A 26 3.78 -34.69 -9.88
C ARG A 26 2.49 -33.89 -9.85
N ASN A 27 1.62 -34.20 -10.79
CA ASN A 27 0.27 -33.70 -10.94
C ASN A 27 -0.69 -34.87 -10.82
N CYS A 28 -1.46 -34.90 -9.73
CA CYS A 28 -2.57 -35.81 -9.56
C CYS A 28 -3.74 -35.33 -10.41
N ILE A 29 -4.21 -36.20 -11.31
CA ILE A 29 -5.32 -35.95 -12.21
C ILE A 29 -6.52 -36.78 -11.73
N ALA A 30 -7.58 -36.09 -11.35
CA ALA A 30 -8.89 -36.68 -11.04
C ALA A 30 -9.77 -36.65 -12.29
N VAL A 31 -10.41 -37.77 -12.63
CA VAL A 31 -11.35 -37.89 -13.74
C VAL A 31 -12.67 -38.42 -13.22
N THR A 32 -13.77 -37.70 -13.49
CA THR A 32 -15.13 -38.08 -13.09
C THR A 32 -15.99 -38.25 -14.32
N LEU A 33 -16.58 -39.45 -14.47
CA LEU A 33 -17.37 -39.84 -15.64
C LEU A 33 -18.77 -40.31 -15.21
N VAL A 34 -19.79 -39.99 -16.01
CA VAL A 34 -21.14 -40.55 -15.90
C VAL A 34 -21.63 -40.89 -17.29
N ALA A 35 -21.95 -42.16 -17.53
CA ALA A 35 -22.52 -42.63 -18.79
C ALA A 35 -24.05 -42.76 -18.69
N ASN A 36 -24.78 -42.58 -19.80
CA ASN A 36 -26.23 -42.83 -19.85
C ASN A 36 -26.60 -44.30 -20.13
N VAL A 37 -25.61 -45.18 -20.25
CA VAL A 37 -25.80 -46.62 -20.43
C VAL A 37 -24.96 -47.39 -19.42
N ALA A 38 -25.47 -48.53 -18.97
CA ALA A 38 -24.71 -49.43 -18.12
C ALA A 38 -23.66 -50.18 -18.96
N MET A 39 -22.41 -50.15 -18.54
CA MET A 39 -21.29 -50.83 -19.19
C MET A 39 -20.78 -51.96 -18.32
N THR A 40 -20.43 -53.10 -18.93
CA THR A 40 -19.95 -54.29 -18.21
C THR A 40 -18.79 -54.94 -18.93
N SER A 41 -17.93 -55.67 -18.21
CA SER A 41 -16.92 -56.55 -18.80
C SER A 41 -17.32 -58.01 -18.63
N GLY A 42 -17.22 -58.81 -19.69
CA GLY A 42 -17.39 -60.26 -19.66
C GLY A 42 -16.11 -61.00 -20.09
N PRO A 43 -16.08 -62.35 -19.97
CA PRO A 43 -14.89 -63.15 -20.28
C PRO A 43 -14.39 -63.00 -21.73
N SER A 44 -15.30 -62.70 -22.66
CA SER A 44 -15.03 -62.58 -24.11
C SER A 44 -15.14 -61.15 -24.65
N ALA A 45 -15.57 -60.18 -23.85
CA ALA A 45 -15.74 -58.78 -24.26
C ALA A 45 -15.47 -57.85 -23.08
N GLN A 46 -14.37 -57.10 -23.16
CA GLN A 46 -13.94 -56.19 -22.10
C GLN A 46 -14.42 -54.77 -22.41
N THR A 47 -14.93 -54.09 -21.39
CA THR A 47 -15.15 -52.65 -21.45
C THR A 47 -13.83 -51.94 -21.19
N ARG A 48 -13.41 -51.14 -22.18
CA ARG A 48 -12.17 -50.37 -22.22
C ARG A 48 -12.48 -48.89 -22.19
N TYR A 49 -11.74 -48.16 -21.38
CA TYR A 49 -11.69 -46.71 -21.36
C TYR A 49 -10.34 -46.23 -21.89
N THR A 50 -10.38 -45.23 -22.75
CA THR A 50 -9.19 -44.57 -23.30
C THR A 50 -9.29 -43.10 -22.97
N LEU A 51 -8.37 -42.61 -22.15
CA LEU A 51 -8.14 -41.18 -21.98
C LEU A 51 -7.06 -40.75 -22.95
N SER A 52 -7.31 -39.66 -23.68
CA SER A 52 -6.37 -39.09 -24.65
C SER A 52 -6.11 -37.60 -24.33
N GLY A 53 -5.03 -37.05 -24.90
CA GLY A 53 -4.64 -35.66 -24.68
C GLY A 53 -3.64 -35.47 -23.54
N LEU A 54 -3.04 -36.54 -23.02
CA LEU A 54 -2.04 -36.50 -21.94
C LEU A 54 -0.60 -36.26 -22.43
N LYS A 55 -0.41 -35.85 -23.69
CA LYS A 55 0.92 -35.54 -24.24
C LYS A 55 1.53 -34.35 -23.53
N GLY A 56 2.84 -34.40 -23.30
CA GLY A 56 3.60 -33.35 -22.60
C GLY A 56 3.95 -33.70 -21.16
N SER A 57 3.52 -34.84 -20.63
CA SER A 57 4.07 -35.39 -19.39
C SER A 57 5.50 -35.93 -19.59
N THR A 58 6.31 -35.86 -18.53
CA THR A 58 7.63 -36.51 -18.46
C THR A 58 7.59 -37.91 -17.84
N THR A 59 6.42 -38.37 -17.39
CA THR A 59 6.26 -39.76 -16.94
C THR A 59 6.62 -40.73 -18.05
N ALA A 60 7.43 -41.74 -17.74
CA ALA A 60 7.79 -42.78 -18.69
C ALA A 60 6.56 -43.65 -19.02
N SER A 61 6.51 -44.20 -20.24
CA SER A 61 5.50 -45.20 -20.59
C SER A 61 5.60 -46.40 -19.64
N THR A 62 4.46 -46.91 -19.22
CA THR A 62 4.38 -48.02 -18.27
C THR A 62 3.10 -48.82 -18.51
N GLU A 63 3.21 -50.13 -18.37
CA GLU A 63 2.07 -51.05 -18.46
C GLU A 63 1.27 -51.14 -17.16
N GLN A 64 1.81 -50.60 -16.07
CA GLN A 64 1.26 -50.72 -14.72
C GLN A 64 1.23 -49.36 -14.02
N MET A 65 0.68 -48.34 -14.69
CA MET A 65 0.40 -47.05 -14.06
C MET A 65 -0.61 -47.25 -12.93
N PRO A 66 -0.31 -46.90 -11.67
CA PRO A 66 -1.26 -47.08 -10.60
C PRO A 66 -2.47 -46.14 -10.77
N LEU A 67 -3.67 -46.69 -10.53
CA LEU A 67 -4.91 -45.93 -10.43
C LEU A 67 -5.36 -45.93 -8.97
N TYR A 68 -5.64 -44.74 -8.44
CA TYR A 68 -5.95 -44.54 -7.03
C TYR A 68 -7.46 -44.51 -6.80
N SER A 69 -7.83 -44.83 -5.56
CA SER A 69 -9.22 -44.89 -5.08
C SER A 69 -9.78 -43.52 -4.70
N ASP A 70 -8.92 -42.57 -4.34
CA ASP A 70 -9.32 -41.20 -3.96
C ASP A 70 -8.20 -40.18 -4.23
N VAL A 71 -8.56 -38.89 -4.19
CA VAL A 71 -7.65 -37.77 -4.42
C VAL A 71 -6.59 -37.62 -3.32
N ALA A 72 -6.90 -37.97 -2.07
CA ALA A 72 -5.97 -37.81 -0.96
C ALA A 72 -4.77 -38.75 -1.12
N ARG A 73 -5.03 -40.00 -1.52
CA ARG A 73 -4.00 -40.99 -1.84
C ARG A 73 -3.17 -40.57 -3.03
N CYS A 74 -3.83 -40.10 -4.09
CA CYS A 74 -3.15 -39.56 -5.27
C CYS A 74 -2.21 -38.38 -4.92
N ASN A 75 -2.57 -37.57 -3.92
CA ASN A 75 -1.77 -36.45 -3.42
C ASN A 75 -0.67 -36.86 -2.44
N SER A 76 -0.85 -37.92 -1.64
CA SER A 76 -0.02 -38.21 -0.46
C SER A 76 1.17 -39.14 -0.69
N MET A 77 1.35 -39.70 -1.89
CA MET A 77 2.25 -40.85 -2.05
C MET A 77 3.74 -40.54 -2.00
N THR A 78 4.32 -40.87 -0.84
CA THR A 78 5.58 -41.60 -0.72
C THR A 78 5.58 -42.83 -1.63
N ASP A 79 6.69 -43.04 -2.34
CA ASP A 79 6.91 -44.21 -3.19
C ASP A 79 6.62 -45.52 -2.42
N GLY A 80 5.75 -46.38 -2.95
CA GLY A 80 5.75 -47.81 -2.60
C GLY A 80 4.65 -48.37 -1.69
N VAL A 81 3.56 -47.68 -1.38
CA VAL A 81 2.39 -48.31 -0.71
C VAL A 81 1.18 -48.27 -1.64
N GLY A 82 1.05 -49.33 -2.44
CA GLY A 82 -0.11 -49.56 -3.30
C GLY A 82 -1.37 -49.73 -2.46
N VAL A 83 -2.30 -48.80 -2.60
CA VAL A 83 -3.71 -49.09 -2.39
C VAL A 83 -4.42 -48.71 -3.68
N GLU A 84 -4.20 -49.62 -4.62
CA GLU A 84 -4.80 -49.71 -5.95
C GLU A 84 -6.33 -49.57 -5.86
N ASN A 85 -6.98 -49.16 -6.95
CA ASN A 85 -8.44 -49.24 -7.02
C ASN A 85 -8.84 -50.74 -6.98
N GLU A 86 -9.18 -51.25 -5.79
CA GLU A 86 -9.28 -52.68 -5.43
C GLU A 86 -10.46 -53.43 -6.09
N GLY A 87 -10.50 -53.50 -7.42
CA GLY A 87 -11.12 -54.66 -8.08
C GLY A 87 -12.17 -54.40 -9.16
N ARG A 88 -12.38 -53.15 -9.59
CA ARG A 88 -13.26 -52.86 -10.74
C ARG A 88 -12.51 -52.57 -12.03
N ILE A 89 -11.24 -52.21 -11.97
CA ILE A 89 -10.41 -51.87 -13.14
C ILE A 89 -9.12 -52.69 -13.17
N GLN A 90 -8.58 -52.87 -14.37
CA GLN A 90 -7.32 -53.58 -14.65
C GLN A 90 -6.64 -52.98 -15.88
N ASN A 91 -5.34 -53.23 -16.03
CA ASN A 91 -4.63 -52.83 -17.25
C ASN A 91 -5.04 -53.70 -18.47
N VAL A 92 -4.63 -53.26 -19.66
CA VAL A 92 -5.03 -53.85 -20.96
C VAL A 92 -4.05 -54.93 -21.44
N GLU A 93 -3.06 -55.27 -20.62
CA GLU A 93 -1.97 -56.18 -20.98
C GLU A 93 -2.25 -57.65 -20.67
N THR A 94 -1.39 -58.53 -21.18
CA THR A 94 -1.51 -59.99 -21.01
C THR A 94 -1.52 -60.45 -19.55
N THR A 95 -0.81 -59.75 -18.66
CA THR A 95 -0.69 -60.09 -17.23
C THR A 95 -1.80 -59.51 -16.34
N ARG A 96 -2.70 -58.68 -16.88
CA ARG A 96 -3.92 -58.13 -16.23
C ARG A 96 -3.77 -57.85 -14.72
N VAL A 97 -3.21 -56.71 -14.37
CA VAL A 97 -3.03 -56.27 -12.98
C VAL A 97 -4.17 -55.33 -12.58
N GLY A 98 -4.88 -55.69 -11.50
CA GLY A 98 -5.96 -54.90 -10.94
C GLY A 98 -5.50 -53.50 -10.52
N GLY A 99 -6.38 -52.51 -10.62
CA GLY A 99 -6.11 -51.13 -10.19
C GLY A 99 -4.96 -50.42 -10.92
N THR A 100 -4.55 -50.92 -12.10
CA THR A 100 -3.54 -50.28 -12.94
C THR A 100 -4.05 -49.97 -14.35
N ALA A 101 -3.34 -49.11 -15.05
CA ALA A 101 -3.57 -48.74 -16.45
C ALA A 101 -2.30 -48.83 -17.28
N LYS A 102 -2.45 -48.93 -18.60
CA LYS A 102 -1.36 -48.70 -19.54
C LYS A 102 -1.26 -47.22 -19.85
N PHE A 103 -0.12 -46.61 -19.62
CA PHE A 103 0.20 -45.25 -20.04
C PHE A 103 1.24 -45.28 -21.16
N GLU A 104 0.92 -44.65 -22.28
CA GLU A 104 1.85 -44.46 -23.39
C GLU A 104 2.18 -42.96 -23.54
N ARG A 105 3.42 -42.60 -23.25
CA ARG A 105 3.87 -41.20 -23.19
C ARG A 105 3.79 -40.51 -24.55
N ASP A 106 4.23 -41.17 -25.61
CA ASP A 106 4.35 -40.57 -26.95
C ASP A 106 2.98 -40.38 -27.61
N GLU A 107 2.03 -41.26 -27.28
CA GLU A 107 0.62 -41.14 -27.67
C GLU A 107 -0.16 -40.19 -26.75
N GLY A 108 0.27 -40.05 -25.49
CA GLY A 108 -0.46 -39.32 -24.46
C GLY A 108 -1.80 -39.99 -24.15
N THR A 109 -1.78 -41.32 -24.07
CA THR A 109 -2.95 -42.15 -23.84
C THR A 109 -2.82 -42.92 -22.54
N LEU A 110 -3.92 -42.96 -21.77
CA LEU A 110 -4.08 -43.83 -20.61
C LEU A 110 -5.24 -44.79 -20.88
N VAL A 111 -4.97 -46.08 -20.84
CA VAL A 111 -5.95 -47.11 -21.19
C VAL A 111 -6.12 -48.09 -20.03
N PHE A 112 -7.37 -48.34 -19.64
CA PHE A 112 -7.72 -49.33 -18.64
C PHE A 112 -9.02 -50.05 -19.02
N GLU A 113 -9.21 -51.25 -18.48
CA GLU A 113 -10.37 -52.09 -18.69
C GLU A 113 -11.14 -52.31 -17.37
N LEU A 114 -12.44 -52.54 -17.43
CA LEU A 114 -13.18 -53.08 -16.28
C LEU A 114 -12.80 -54.54 -16.08
N VAL A 115 -12.69 -54.98 -14.82
CA VAL A 115 -12.50 -56.39 -14.46
C VAL A 115 -13.69 -57.21 -14.93
N SER A 116 -13.48 -58.47 -15.34
CA SER A 116 -14.59 -59.36 -15.76
C SER A 116 -15.61 -59.50 -14.63
N GLY A 117 -16.89 -59.27 -14.94
CA GLY A 117 -17.98 -59.24 -13.96
C GLY A 117 -18.22 -57.89 -13.30
N ALA A 118 -17.33 -56.90 -13.49
CA ALA A 118 -17.57 -55.54 -13.04
C ALA A 118 -18.54 -54.81 -13.98
N VAL A 119 -19.44 -54.04 -13.39
CA VAL A 119 -20.46 -53.24 -14.06
C VAL A 119 -20.34 -51.80 -13.58
N VAL A 120 -20.41 -50.83 -14.49
CA VAL A 120 -20.67 -49.40 -14.19
C VAL A 120 -22.10 -49.10 -14.65
N GLN A 121 -23.01 -48.80 -13.73
CA GLN A 121 -24.42 -48.58 -14.04
C GLN A 121 -24.65 -47.26 -14.79
N ALA A 122 -25.74 -47.19 -15.55
CA ALA A 122 -26.17 -45.93 -16.15
C ALA A 122 -26.43 -44.89 -15.05
N GLY A 123 -25.87 -43.69 -15.20
CA GLY A 123 -25.98 -42.63 -14.19
C GLY A 123 -25.04 -42.77 -12.98
N GLU A 124 -24.26 -43.86 -12.90
CA GLU A 124 -23.25 -44.02 -11.84
C GLU A 124 -22.10 -43.03 -12.03
N VAL A 125 -21.65 -42.42 -10.92
CA VAL A 125 -20.43 -41.62 -10.89
C VAL A 125 -19.24 -42.56 -10.81
N PHE A 126 -18.43 -42.54 -11.86
CA PHE A 126 -17.23 -43.36 -11.97
C PHE A 126 -15.99 -42.47 -11.93
N GLU A 127 -15.21 -42.57 -10.85
CA GLU A 127 -14.02 -41.75 -10.61
C GLU A 127 -12.74 -42.56 -10.71
N VAL A 128 -11.74 -41.96 -11.38
CA VAL A 128 -10.41 -42.54 -11.53
C VAL A 128 -9.37 -41.44 -11.27
N TYR A 129 -8.36 -41.78 -10.47
CA TYR A 129 -7.27 -40.87 -10.12
C TYR A 129 -5.94 -41.48 -10.55
N PHE A 130 -5.05 -40.68 -11.14
CA PHE A 130 -3.71 -41.12 -11.51
C PHE A 130 -2.72 -39.94 -11.45
N ALA A 131 -1.44 -40.23 -11.35
CA ALA A 131 -0.40 -39.20 -11.23
C ALA A 131 0.49 -39.19 -12.47
N LEU A 132 0.66 -38.00 -13.06
CA LEU A 132 1.63 -37.76 -14.12
C LEU A 132 2.66 -36.73 -13.67
N GLN A 133 3.87 -36.84 -14.15
CA GLN A 133 4.93 -35.87 -13.94
C GLN A 133 4.73 -34.74 -14.94
N ASN A 134 4.62 -33.51 -14.44
CA ASN A 134 4.62 -32.33 -15.26
C ASN A 134 5.95 -32.21 -16.05
N PRO A 135 5.96 -31.56 -17.22
CA PRO A 135 7.18 -31.32 -17.97
C PRO A 135 8.19 -30.47 -17.19
N ASN A 136 9.44 -30.51 -17.63
CA ASN A 136 10.52 -29.68 -17.13
C ASN A 136 10.54 -28.26 -17.73
N GLN A 137 9.57 -27.92 -18.56
CA GLN A 137 9.39 -26.62 -19.20
C GLN A 137 7.93 -26.19 -19.09
N GLU A 138 7.68 -24.92 -19.36
CA GLU A 138 6.32 -24.37 -19.43
C GLU A 138 5.52 -25.02 -20.56
N GLN A 139 4.24 -25.27 -20.29
CA GLN A 139 3.30 -25.68 -21.31
C GLN A 139 1.90 -25.19 -20.97
N ALA A 140 1.16 -24.78 -22.00
CA ALA A 140 -0.28 -24.60 -21.90
C ALA A 140 -0.93 -25.94 -21.57
N GLY A 141 -1.92 -25.93 -20.67
CA GLY A 141 -2.61 -27.14 -20.29
C GLY A 141 -3.36 -27.79 -21.44
N LYS A 142 -3.56 -29.09 -21.30
CA LYS A 142 -4.06 -29.97 -22.34
C LYS A 142 -5.54 -30.25 -22.12
N GLN A 143 -6.27 -30.32 -23.23
CA GLN A 143 -7.64 -30.81 -23.23
C GLN A 143 -7.59 -32.33 -23.22
N ILE A 144 -8.17 -32.94 -22.18
CA ILE A 144 -8.34 -34.38 -22.12
C ILE A 144 -9.65 -34.76 -22.78
N LYS A 145 -9.64 -35.92 -23.42
CA LYS A 145 -10.85 -36.55 -23.94
C LYS A 145 -10.94 -37.98 -23.43
N VAL A 146 -12.16 -38.50 -23.35
CA VAL A 146 -12.45 -39.88 -22.98
C VAL A 146 -13.26 -40.55 -24.07
N GLN A 147 -12.88 -41.77 -24.40
CA GLN A 147 -13.69 -42.69 -25.19
C GLN A 147 -13.85 -43.98 -24.39
N ALA A 148 -14.98 -44.66 -24.56
CA ALA A 148 -15.12 -46.03 -24.06
C ALA A 148 -15.72 -46.95 -25.10
N SER A 149 -15.31 -48.21 -25.10
CA SER A 149 -15.89 -49.26 -25.91
C SER A 149 -16.03 -50.52 -25.07
N GLY A 150 -17.04 -51.33 -25.35
CA GLY A 150 -17.29 -52.51 -24.54
C GLY A 150 -18.63 -53.13 -24.87
N VAL A 151 -19.28 -53.63 -23.82
CA VAL A 151 -20.62 -54.19 -23.94
C VAL A 151 -21.57 -53.52 -22.96
N ARG A 152 -22.79 -53.24 -23.43
CA ARG A 152 -23.89 -52.75 -22.59
C ARG A 152 -24.86 -53.88 -22.23
N CYS A 153 -25.50 -53.74 -21.08
CA CYS A 153 -26.56 -54.67 -20.66
C CYS A 153 -27.86 -54.36 -21.41
N ARG A 154 -28.46 -55.39 -22.02
CA ARG A 154 -29.79 -55.32 -22.65
C ARG A 154 -30.78 -56.11 -21.79
N GLY A 155 -31.44 -55.41 -20.88
CA GLY A 155 -32.60 -55.90 -20.11
C GLY A 155 -33.70 -54.84 -20.10
N ASP A 156 -34.93 -55.22 -19.79
CA ASP A 156 -36.06 -54.30 -19.62
C ASP A 156 -35.77 -53.35 -18.45
N GLY A 157 -35.22 -52.17 -18.76
CA GLY A 157 -34.77 -51.17 -17.78
C GLY A 157 -33.28 -50.83 -17.80
N GLY A 158 -32.46 -51.48 -18.65
CA GLY A 158 -31.03 -51.15 -18.82
C GLY A 158 -30.13 -51.50 -17.63
N LEU A 159 -30.62 -52.31 -16.68
CA LEU A 159 -29.91 -52.76 -15.50
C LEU A 159 -29.16 -54.07 -15.76
N CYS A 160 -27.94 -54.19 -15.24
CA CYS A 160 -27.20 -55.45 -15.23
C CYS A 160 -27.55 -56.22 -13.95
N ASP A 161 -28.51 -57.14 -14.04
CA ASP A 161 -28.98 -57.96 -12.90
C ASP A 161 -28.32 -59.35 -12.80
N GLY A 162 -27.29 -59.61 -13.61
CA GLY A 162 -26.54 -60.86 -13.62
C GLY A 162 -27.23 -62.04 -14.32
N SER A 163 -28.44 -61.85 -14.87
CA SER A 163 -29.23 -62.93 -15.48
C SER A 163 -29.46 -62.80 -17.00
N SER A 164 -29.17 -61.64 -17.60
CA SER A 164 -29.38 -61.40 -19.03
C SER A 164 -28.19 -61.83 -19.91
N PRO A 165 -28.39 -62.73 -20.91
CA PRO A 165 -27.36 -63.15 -21.86
C PRO A 165 -27.08 -62.15 -22.99
N TYR A 166 -27.58 -60.92 -22.91
CA TYR A 166 -27.49 -59.95 -24.01
C TYR A 166 -26.46 -58.85 -23.72
N SER A 167 -25.20 -59.14 -24.07
CA SER A 167 -24.15 -58.13 -24.23
C SER A 167 -24.16 -57.62 -25.68
N GLU A 168 -24.60 -56.39 -25.90
CA GLU A 168 -24.46 -55.73 -27.21
C GLU A 168 -23.21 -54.86 -27.20
N GLY A 169 -22.41 -54.93 -28.27
CA GLY A 169 -21.26 -54.04 -28.43
C GLY A 169 -21.71 -52.58 -28.41
N VAL A 170 -21.07 -51.77 -27.58
CA VAL A 170 -21.34 -50.34 -27.47
C VAL A 170 -20.02 -49.57 -27.56
N THR A 171 -20.05 -48.45 -28.26
CA THR A 171 -18.98 -47.46 -28.24
C THR A 171 -19.59 -46.16 -27.77
N LEU A 172 -19.08 -45.63 -26.66
CA LEU A 172 -19.36 -44.26 -26.25
C LEU A 172 -18.45 -43.35 -27.08
N PRO A 173 -19.00 -42.36 -27.81
CA PRO A 173 -18.20 -41.45 -28.61
C PRO A 173 -17.24 -40.65 -27.72
N GLU A 174 -16.19 -40.13 -28.35
CA GLU A 174 -15.21 -39.29 -27.67
C GLU A 174 -15.89 -38.07 -27.03
N ALA A 175 -15.77 -37.92 -25.71
CA ALA A 175 -16.25 -36.78 -24.96
C ALA A 175 -15.06 -35.92 -24.50
N THR A 176 -15.20 -34.61 -24.64
CA THR A 176 -14.23 -33.65 -24.09
C THR A 176 -14.49 -33.50 -22.60
N LEU A 177 -13.45 -33.64 -21.78
CA LEU A 177 -13.60 -33.43 -20.33
C LEU A 177 -13.59 -31.92 -20.07
N GLY A 178 -14.68 -31.42 -19.49
CA GLY A 178 -14.78 -30.03 -19.06
C GLY A 178 -13.83 -29.74 -17.90
N ALA A 179 -13.28 -28.53 -17.85
CA ALA A 179 -12.54 -28.05 -16.69
C ALA A 179 -13.54 -27.41 -15.71
N THR A 180 -13.58 -27.89 -14.47
CA THR A 180 -14.22 -27.17 -13.36
C THR A 180 -13.24 -26.13 -12.83
N SER A 181 -13.58 -24.85 -13.00
CA SER A 181 -12.89 -23.68 -12.42
C SER A 181 -12.63 -23.86 -10.90
N PRO A 182 -11.59 -23.24 -10.28
CA PRO A 182 -10.55 -22.36 -10.83
C PRO A 182 -9.19 -23.06 -11.04
N PHE A 183 -9.13 -24.40 -11.01
CA PHE A 183 -7.86 -25.12 -11.15
C PHE A 183 -7.38 -25.14 -12.61
N PRO A 184 -6.07 -25.02 -12.86
CA PRO A 184 -5.53 -24.88 -14.19
C PRO A 184 -5.74 -26.15 -15.01
N ARG A 185 -5.66 -25.95 -16.32
CA ARG A 185 -5.87 -26.97 -17.34
C ARG A 185 -4.87 -28.11 -17.11
N ILE A 186 -5.26 -29.34 -17.40
CA ILE A 186 -4.51 -30.54 -16.98
C ILE A 186 -3.13 -30.55 -17.64
N LEU A 187 -2.07 -30.88 -16.88
CA LEU A 187 -0.66 -30.78 -17.29
C LEU A 187 -0.19 -29.34 -17.62
N GLU A 188 -0.93 -28.29 -17.28
CA GLU A 188 -0.42 -26.92 -17.39
C GLU A 188 0.79 -26.72 -16.47
N THR A 189 1.86 -26.13 -17.02
CA THR A 189 3.04 -25.76 -16.23
C THR A 189 3.41 -24.31 -16.45
N SER A 190 3.65 -23.62 -15.33
CA SER A 190 4.22 -22.28 -15.28
C SER A 190 5.63 -22.34 -14.69
N LYS A 191 6.52 -21.43 -15.10
CA LYS A 191 7.79 -21.23 -14.37
C LYS A 191 7.52 -20.87 -12.92
N ASN A 192 8.48 -21.17 -12.04
CA ASN A 192 8.43 -20.67 -10.68
C ASN A 192 8.53 -19.13 -10.71
N GLU A 193 7.57 -18.45 -10.12
CA GLU A 193 7.53 -17.01 -10.02
C GLU A 193 6.83 -16.52 -8.76
N PHE A 194 7.06 -15.25 -8.44
CA PHE A 194 6.22 -14.52 -7.51
C PHE A 194 5.02 -13.93 -8.26
N THR A 195 3.83 -14.46 -7.99
CA THR A 195 2.53 -13.99 -8.50
C THR A 195 2.17 -12.65 -7.89
N VAL A 196 2.49 -12.45 -6.61
CA VAL A 196 2.50 -11.14 -5.95
C VAL A 196 3.94 -10.74 -5.69
N LYS A 197 4.33 -9.55 -6.15
CA LYS A 197 5.65 -8.95 -5.91
C LYS A 197 5.54 -7.44 -5.80
N ALA A 198 5.16 -6.96 -4.61
CA ALA A 198 4.94 -5.55 -4.35
C ALA A 198 5.99 -4.98 -3.39
N ILE A 199 6.38 -3.72 -3.60
CA ILE A 199 7.27 -2.99 -2.72
C ILE A 199 6.84 -1.53 -2.58
N GLY A 200 7.03 -0.93 -1.41
CA GLY A 200 6.77 0.49 -1.20
C GLY A 200 7.50 1.10 -0.01
N GLN A 201 7.59 2.42 -0.01
CA GLN A 201 8.17 3.25 1.04
C GLN A 201 7.15 4.33 1.46
N PRO A 202 6.82 4.48 2.76
CA PRO A 202 5.77 5.40 3.22
C PRO A 202 6.28 6.83 3.48
N VAL A 203 7.58 7.01 3.69
CA VAL A 203 8.18 8.28 4.09
C VAL A 203 9.33 8.62 3.16
N SER A 204 9.25 9.77 2.49
CA SER A 204 10.27 10.34 1.59
C SER A 204 11.08 11.46 2.25
N ASP A 205 10.85 11.76 3.53
CA ASP A 205 11.57 12.83 4.23
C ASP A 205 13.08 12.55 4.25
N PRO A 206 13.95 13.54 4.01
CA PRO A 206 15.40 13.36 3.97
C PRO A 206 16.00 12.97 5.34
N ASP A 207 17.10 12.22 5.31
CA ASP A 207 17.87 11.76 6.49
C ASP A 207 17.00 11.11 7.58
N THR A 208 16.06 10.24 7.17
CA THR A 208 15.04 9.65 8.05
C THR A 208 15.15 8.13 8.06
N ASP A 209 15.27 7.55 9.26
CA ASP A 209 15.04 6.13 9.46
C ASP A 209 13.55 5.82 9.20
N THR A 210 13.30 4.90 8.27
CA THR A 210 11.96 4.49 7.84
C THR A 210 11.99 3.01 7.46
N PHE A 211 10.90 2.50 6.89
CA PHE A 211 10.78 1.12 6.44
C PHE A 211 10.43 1.05 4.96
N ILE A 212 10.93 0.01 4.29
CA ILE A 212 10.32 -0.50 3.06
C ILE A 212 9.42 -1.69 3.41
N PHE A 213 8.30 -1.80 2.72
CA PHE A 213 7.33 -2.88 2.88
C PHE A 213 7.35 -3.74 1.64
N ILE A 214 7.45 -5.05 1.83
CA ILE A 214 7.54 -6.02 0.75
C ILE A 214 6.42 -7.05 0.94
N THR A 215 5.72 -7.37 -0.16
CA THR A 215 4.69 -8.42 -0.20
C THR A 215 5.00 -9.39 -1.34
N LEU A 216 5.11 -10.68 -1.00
CA LEU A 216 5.45 -11.76 -1.93
C LEU A 216 4.44 -12.90 -1.84
N ALA A 217 4.01 -13.45 -2.97
CA ALA A 217 3.29 -14.72 -3.04
C ALA A 217 3.93 -15.59 -4.14
N PRO A 218 4.50 -16.76 -3.83
CA PRO A 218 5.07 -17.62 -4.84
C PRO A 218 4.02 -18.59 -5.42
N ASN A 219 4.09 -18.94 -6.71
CA ASN A 219 3.22 -19.99 -7.27
C ASN A 219 3.69 -21.42 -6.97
N THR A 220 4.91 -21.58 -6.44
CA THR A 220 5.50 -22.84 -6.00
C THR A 220 6.03 -22.66 -4.60
N ALA A 221 5.87 -23.67 -3.73
CA ALA A 221 6.38 -23.58 -2.37
C ALA A 221 7.89 -23.30 -2.35
N ILE A 222 8.33 -22.34 -1.54
CA ILE A 222 9.75 -22.00 -1.33
C ILE A 222 10.20 -22.64 -0.01
N PRO A 223 11.06 -23.67 -0.03
CA PRO A 223 11.42 -24.41 1.16
C PRO A 223 12.27 -23.57 2.13
N SER A 224 12.25 -23.95 3.41
CA SER A 224 13.16 -23.39 4.41
C SER A 224 14.63 -23.58 4.00
N GLY A 225 15.47 -22.59 4.29
CA GLY A 225 16.86 -22.53 3.85
C GLY A 225 17.06 -21.90 2.46
N SER A 226 15.99 -21.53 1.76
CA SER A 226 16.08 -20.73 0.54
C SER A 226 16.47 -19.28 0.85
N THR A 227 17.08 -18.61 -0.13
CA THR A 227 17.39 -17.17 -0.08
C THR A 227 16.52 -16.43 -1.08
N ILE A 228 15.85 -15.37 -0.62
CA ILE A 228 15.18 -14.38 -1.46
C ILE A 228 16.12 -13.20 -1.62
N SER A 229 16.37 -12.78 -2.86
CA SER A 229 17.23 -11.64 -3.16
C SER A 229 16.40 -10.54 -3.81
N ILE A 230 16.46 -9.33 -3.25
CA ILE A 230 15.86 -8.12 -3.82
C ILE A 230 17.00 -7.22 -4.27
N THR A 231 17.08 -6.96 -5.57
CA THR A 231 18.19 -6.24 -6.21
C THR A 231 17.71 -4.91 -6.80
N GLY A 232 18.64 -3.97 -6.99
CA GLY A 232 18.33 -2.65 -7.55
C GLY A 232 17.75 -1.68 -6.52
N LEU A 233 17.99 -1.91 -5.23
CA LEU A 233 17.65 -0.98 -4.16
C LEU A 233 18.60 0.23 -4.17
N CYS A 234 18.04 1.42 -4.02
CA CYS A 234 18.75 2.70 -4.00
C CYS A 234 18.66 3.37 -2.62
N VAL A 235 18.64 2.56 -1.57
CA VAL A 235 18.48 2.96 -0.17
C VAL A 235 19.66 2.46 0.66
N SER A 236 19.93 3.11 1.78
CA SER A 236 20.94 2.65 2.74
C SER A 236 20.27 1.88 3.88
N PRO A 237 20.97 0.93 4.51
CA PRO A 237 20.43 0.22 5.68
C PRO A 237 20.14 1.22 6.81
N GLY A 238 19.01 1.04 7.49
CA GLY A 238 18.66 1.81 8.67
C GLY A 238 19.50 1.41 9.89
N THR A 239 19.26 2.07 11.02
CA THR A 239 19.96 1.79 12.29
C THR A 239 19.71 0.38 12.87
N SER A 240 18.69 -0.35 12.37
CA SER A 240 18.43 -1.77 12.69
C SER A 240 17.78 -2.48 11.50
N PRO A 241 18.55 -2.98 10.51
CA PRO A 241 18.01 -3.53 9.26
C PRO A 241 17.46 -4.96 9.43
N GLN A 242 16.70 -5.22 10.50
CA GLN A 242 16.06 -6.51 10.70
C GLN A 242 14.77 -6.59 9.86
N ALA A 243 14.56 -7.74 9.23
CA ALA A 243 13.28 -8.04 8.59
C ALA A 243 12.25 -8.40 9.66
N ALA A 244 11.19 -7.59 9.77
CA ALA A 244 10.09 -7.84 10.70
C ALA A 244 8.84 -8.30 9.91
N PRO A 245 8.24 -9.45 10.26
CA PRO A 245 7.01 -9.90 9.60
C PRO A 245 5.85 -8.95 9.91
N PHE A 246 4.92 -8.81 8.98
CA PHE A 246 3.66 -8.08 9.19
C PHE A 246 2.49 -8.79 8.49
N ALA A 247 1.25 -8.55 8.91
CA ALA A 247 0.08 -9.10 8.22
C ALA A 247 -0.12 -8.42 6.86
N ALA A 248 0.09 -9.17 5.78
CA ALA A 248 -0.38 -8.82 4.45
C ALA A 248 -1.91 -8.98 4.39
N SER A 249 -2.66 -8.08 5.04
CA SER A 249 -4.12 -8.05 4.92
C SER A 249 -4.56 -6.73 4.33
N GLY A 250 -4.91 -6.76 3.04
CA GLY A 250 -5.60 -5.70 2.31
C GLY A 250 -4.66 -4.80 1.53
N GLY A 251 -4.81 -4.82 0.19
CA GLY A 251 -4.19 -3.89 -0.76
C GLY A 251 -4.64 -2.44 -0.61
N GLY A 252 -4.59 -1.90 0.60
CA GLY A 252 -4.86 -0.50 0.93
C GLY A 252 -3.56 0.30 0.95
N GLN A 253 -3.62 1.50 0.37
CA GLN A 253 -2.55 2.49 0.43
C GLN A 253 -2.13 2.74 1.90
N TYR A 254 -0.84 2.60 2.17
CA TYR A 254 -0.29 2.77 3.51
C TYR A 254 -0.34 4.24 3.95
N ALA A 255 -1.13 4.54 4.98
CA ALA A 255 -1.29 5.88 5.53
C ALA A 255 -0.11 6.25 6.45
N ARG A 256 0.36 7.51 6.37
CA ARG A 256 1.34 8.10 7.31
C ARG A 256 0.83 7.93 8.75
N GLY A 257 1.56 7.21 9.59
CA GLY A 257 1.32 7.14 11.04
C GLY A 257 0.64 5.87 11.58
N ALA A 258 0.52 4.79 10.79
CA ALA A 258 0.09 3.50 11.35
C ALA A 258 1.15 2.95 12.32
N GLN A 259 0.80 2.83 13.61
CA GLN A 259 1.57 2.04 14.57
C GLN A 259 1.60 0.58 14.09
N MET A 260 2.78 0.09 13.73
CA MET A 260 3.00 -1.33 13.45
C MET A 260 2.96 -2.08 14.77
N TRP A 261 1.95 -2.93 14.94
CA TRP A 261 2.01 -4.00 15.93
C TRP A 261 2.81 -5.14 15.30
N PRO A 262 3.92 -5.61 15.91
CA PRO A 262 4.38 -6.96 15.64
C PRO A 262 3.20 -7.88 16.01
N LEU A 263 2.65 -8.60 15.04
CA LEU A 263 1.63 -9.58 15.35
C LEU A 263 2.34 -10.77 15.98
N ASP A 264 2.11 -10.96 17.28
CA ASP A 264 2.62 -12.07 18.10
C ASP A 264 2.23 -13.48 17.60
N ALA A 265 1.59 -13.61 16.43
CA ALA A 265 0.99 -14.85 15.93
C ALA A 265 1.33 -15.20 14.47
N VAL A 266 2.22 -14.48 13.77
CA VAL A 266 2.66 -14.90 12.42
C VAL A 266 3.84 -15.87 12.58
N PRO A 267 3.79 -17.09 12.03
CA PRO A 267 4.93 -18.00 12.07
C PRO A 267 6.14 -17.30 11.45
N THR A 268 7.29 -17.36 12.13
CA THR A 268 8.54 -16.72 11.70
C THR A 268 9.11 -17.43 10.46
N ILE A 269 8.48 -17.18 9.31
CA ILE A 269 8.78 -17.81 8.01
C ILE A 269 9.96 -17.10 7.33
N ILE A 270 10.26 -15.87 7.76
CA ILE A 270 11.38 -15.07 7.29
C ILE A 270 12.36 -14.90 8.45
N GLY A 271 13.64 -15.20 8.21
CA GLY A 271 14.67 -14.99 9.21
C GLY A 271 14.82 -13.51 9.58
N THR A 272 15.06 -13.25 10.86
CA THR A 272 15.27 -11.88 11.39
C THR A 272 16.54 -11.21 10.87
N ASN A 273 17.44 -11.98 10.25
CA ASN A 273 18.71 -11.50 9.72
C ASN A 273 18.51 -11.28 8.21
N ALA A 274 18.07 -10.08 7.84
CA ALA A 274 18.23 -9.59 6.49
C ALA A 274 19.68 -9.07 6.34
N GLU A 275 20.39 -9.53 5.32
CA GLU A 275 21.72 -9.02 4.99
C GLU A 275 21.58 -7.96 3.92
N PHE A 276 21.84 -6.71 4.30
CA PHE A 276 21.82 -5.58 3.38
C PHE A 276 23.22 -5.33 2.84
N GLN A 277 23.45 -5.65 1.57
CA GLN A 277 24.68 -5.33 0.87
C GLN A 277 24.51 -3.95 0.22
N SER A 278 25.02 -2.91 0.90
CA SER A 278 24.98 -1.53 0.43
C SER A 278 25.73 -1.35 -0.90
N ASP A 279 26.81 -2.11 -1.09
CA ASP A 279 27.62 -2.14 -2.30
C ASP A 279 26.94 -3.04 -3.35
N GLY A 280 25.84 -2.56 -3.91
CA GLY A 280 25.07 -3.27 -4.95
C GLY A 280 23.56 -3.12 -4.84
N GLY A 281 23.05 -2.56 -3.74
CA GLY A 281 21.61 -2.38 -3.55
C GLY A 281 20.88 -3.72 -3.47
N VAL A 282 21.50 -4.68 -2.78
CA VAL A 282 20.97 -6.05 -2.64
C VAL A 282 20.55 -6.28 -1.21
N LEU A 283 19.31 -6.72 -1.04
CA LEU A 283 18.75 -7.19 0.21
C LEU A 283 18.55 -8.70 0.09
N GLU A 284 19.25 -9.46 0.93
CA GLU A 284 19.09 -10.91 1.01
C GLU A 284 18.32 -11.30 2.27
N VAL A 285 17.34 -12.18 2.09
CA VAL A 285 16.43 -12.62 3.13
C VAL A 285 16.36 -14.14 3.14
N SER A 286 16.78 -14.78 4.22
CA SER A 286 16.67 -16.24 4.36
C SER A 286 15.26 -16.66 4.76
N VAL A 287 14.70 -17.65 4.04
CA VAL A 287 13.46 -18.33 4.40
C VAL A 287 13.73 -19.31 5.54
N ARG A 288 12.92 -19.28 6.60
CA ARG A 288 13.01 -20.12 7.79
C ARG A 288 11.66 -20.78 8.11
N GLY A 289 11.62 -21.57 9.19
CA GLY A 289 10.39 -22.21 9.64
C GLY A 289 9.88 -23.26 8.64
N PRO A 290 8.56 -23.35 8.37
CA PRO A 290 8.02 -24.33 7.42
C PRO A 290 8.27 -23.97 5.94
N GLY A 291 8.89 -22.82 5.62
CA GLY A 291 8.97 -22.29 4.26
C GLY A 291 7.76 -21.43 3.87
N MET A 292 7.76 -20.93 2.63
CA MET A 292 6.62 -20.21 2.05
C MET A 292 5.78 -21.19 1.23
N SER A 293 4.49 -21.30 1.54
CA SER A 293 3.54 -22.10 0.77
C SER A 293 3.20 -21.41 -0.55
N ALA A 294 2.87 -22.22 -1.57
CA ALA A 294 2.35 -21.71 -2.83
C ALA A 294 1.04 -20.94 -2.60
N ASP A 295 0.85 -19.86 -3.37
CA ASP A 295 -0.35 -19.01 -3.42
C ASP A 295 -0.72 -18.34 -2.09
N VAL A 296 0.23 -18.26 -1.15
CA VAL A 296 0.07 -17.54 0.12
C VAL A 296 0.86 -16.23 0.07
N GLU A 297 0.23 -15.13 0.45
CA GLU A 297 0.87 -13.83 0.59
C GLU A 297 1.66 -13.71 1.89
N TYR A 298 2.89 -13.22 1.77
CA TYR A 298 3.80 -12.96 2.88
C TYR A 298 4.24 -11.50 2.87
N GLY A 299 4.05 -10.80 3.99
CA GLY A 299 4.47 -9.42 4.19
C GLY A 299 5.63 -9.31 5.18
N PHE A 300 6.67 -8.54 4.82
CA PHE A 300 7.73 -8.15 5.76
C PHE A 300 8.28 -6.75 5.49
N ALA A 301 8.73 -6.09 6.55
CA ALA A 301 9.29 -4.74 6.50
C ALA A 301 10.79 -4.76 6.83
N VAL A 302 11.55 -3.88 6.19
CA VAL A 302 12.99 -3.71 6.42
C VAL A 302 13.30 -2.26 6.72
N ALA A 303 14.03 -2.00 7.80
CA ALA A 303 14.43 -0.63 8.15
C ALA A 303 15.50 -0.12 7.19
N ILE A 304 15.28 1.09 6.68
CA ILE A 304 16.17 1.80 5.77
C ILE A 304 16.40 3.22 6.30
N LYS A 305 17.44 3.87 5.79
CA LYS A 305 17.65 5.31 5.99
C LYS A 305 17.58 6.02 4.64
N THR A 306 16.69 7.02 4.53
CA THR A 306 16.65 7.87 3.34
C THR A 306 17.91 8.76 3.28
N PRO A 307 18.46 9.01 2.08
CA PRO A 307 19.59 9.92 1.92
C PRO A 307 19.23 11.34 2.41
N ALA A 308 20.26 12.15 2.70
CA ALA A 308 20.05 13.56 3.02
C ALA A 308 19.75 14.43 1.78
N SER A 309 20.18 13.97 0.60
CA SER A 309 19.96 14.63 -0.67
C SER A 309 18.75 14.06 -1.40
N PRO A 310 18.04 14.86 -2.21
CA PRO A 310 16.94 14.36 -3.03
C PRO A 310 17.41 13.23 -3.96
N SER A 311 16.57 12.20 -4.10
CA SER A 311 16.86 11.04 -4.94
C SER A 311 15.61 10.57 -5.67
N ALA A 312 15.79 10.11 -6.91
CA ALA A 312 14.73 9.50 -7.69
C ALA A 312 14.42 8.07 -7.18
N PRO A 313 13.17 7.60 -7.29
CA PRO A 313 12.83 6.22 -6.96
C PRO A 313 13.54 5.23 -7.89
N CYS A 314 13.88 4.06 -7.35
CA CYS A 314 14.32 2.89 -8.10
C CYS A 314 13.23 1.82 -8.17
N THR A 315 13.31 0.97 -9.20
CA THR A 315 12.42 -0.15 -9.48
C THR A 315 13.16 -1.47 -9.24
N PRO A 316 13.05 -2.07 -8.04
CA PRO A 316 13.80 -3.27 -7.72
C PRO A 316 13.21 -4.53 -8.37
N SER A 317 14.02 -5.58 -8.40
CA SER A 317 13.61 -6.92 -8.83
C SER A 317 13.74 -7.91 -7.68
N VAL A 318 12.96 -8.98 -7.72
CA VAL A 318 13.00 -10.07 -6.73
C VAL A 318 13.27 -11.41 -7.41
N SER A 319 14.12 -12.22 -6.78
CA SER A 319 14.41 -13.62 -7.14
C SER A 319 14.46 -14.50 -5.89
N ALA A 320 14.46 -15.82 -6.09
CA ALA A 320 14.67 -16.76 -4.99
C ALA A 320 15.46 -17.98 -5.46
N VAL A 321 16.34 -18.50 -4.60
CA VAL A 321 17.12 -19.71 -4.86
C VAL A 321 17.11 -20.58 -3.60
N GLY A 322 16.78 -21.87 -3.77
CA GLY A 322 16.76 -22.86 -2.71
C GLY A 322 16.88 -24.28 -3.27
N GLN A 323 16.83 -25.28 -2.40
CA GLN A 323 16.86 -26.68 -2.84
C GLN A 323 15.65 -26.99 -3.72
N GLY A 324 15.89 -27.31 -5.00
CA GLY A 324 14.84 -27.67 -5.95
C GLY A 324 13.95 -26.51 -6.42
N VAL A 325 14.22 -25.27 -6.01
CA VAL A 325 13.44 -24.09 -6.38
C VAL A 325 14.36 -22.97 -6.83
N LYS A 326 14.11 -22.48 -8.04
CA LYS A 326 14.70 -21.27 -8.60
C LYS A 326 13.60 -20.40 -9.17
N VAL A 327 13.45 -19.19 -8.64
CA VAL A 327 12.62 -18.12 -9.19
C VAL A 327 13.56 -17.11 -9.84
N GLU A 328 13.45 -16.93 -11.15
CA GLU A 328 14.25 -15.96 -11.88
C GLU A 328 13.90 -14.53 -11.45
N ALA A 329 14.88 -13.63 -11.56
CA ALA A 329 14.69 -12.22 -11.21
C ALA A 329 13.56 -11.61 -12.05
N SER A 330 12.61 -10.95 -11.39
CA SER A 330 11.53 -10.22 -12.05
C SER A 330 11.23 -8.89 -11.37
N PRO A 331 10.84 -7.85 -12.12
CA PRO A 331 10.59 -6.52 -11.57
C PRO A 331 9.40 -6.54 -10.61
N MET A 332 9.55 -5.85 -9.48
CA MET A 332 8.49 -5.67 -8.50
C MET A 332 7.54 -4.54 -8.92
N THR A 333 6.30 -4.60 -8.47
CA THR A 333 5.34 -3.49 -8.59
C THR A 333 5.58 -2.49 -7.45
N GLY A 334 5.71 -1.21 -7.80
CA GLY A 334 6.02 -0.14 -6.85
C GLY A 334 7.47 0.33 -6.93
N SER A 335 7.85 1.24 -6.04
CA SER A 335 9.16 1.87 -6.05
C SER A 335 9.61 2.29 -4.66
N VAL A 336 10.92 2.38 -4.47
CA VAL A 336 11.56 2.79 -3.21
C VAL A 336 12.74 3.71 -3.47
N GLY A 337 13.27 4.31 -2.42
CA GLY A 337 14.42 5.22 -2.44
C GLY A 337 14.16 6.60 -3.01
N ALA A 338 12.89 6.97 -3.23
CA ALA A 338 12.54 8.36 -3.43
C ALA A 338 12.77 9.16 -2.15
N THR A 339 13.46 10.28 -2.28
CA THR A 339 13.71 11.21 -1.17
C THR A 339 13.39 12.62 -1.61
N ASP A 340 12.55 13.29 -0.85
CA ASP A 340 12.21 14.69 -1.07
C ASP A 340 13.38 15.60 -0.68
N GLY A 341 13.46 16.76 -1.32
CA GLY A 341 14.42 17.76 -0.91
C GLY A 341 14.09 18.37 0.47
N PRO A 342 15.11 18.90 1.18
CA PRO A 342 14.88 19.75 2.35
C PRO A 342 13.95 20.91 2.00
N SER A 343 12.85 21.07 2.74
CA SER A 343 11.79 22.04 2.46
C SER A 343 10.96 22.40 3.69
N TRP A 344 10.14 23.44 3.55
CA TRP A 344 9.16 23.86 4.53
C TRP A 344 7.74 23.45 4.14
N SER A 345 6.97 23.01 5.14
CA SER A 345 5.55 22.68 5.04
C SER A 345 4.74 23.47 6.08
N ASN A 346 3.41 23.38 6.01
CA ASN A 346 2.48 24.06 6.93
C ASN A 346 2.75 25.59 7.05
N LEU A 347 3.20 26.22 5.96
CA LEU A 347 3.46 27.65 5.88
C LEU A 347 2.16 28.43 6.00
N LYS A 348 1.83 28.90 7.20
CA LYS A 348 0.66 29.74 7.48
C LYS A 348 1.08 31.08 8.04
N ILE A 349 0.32 32.11 7.70
CA ILE A 349 0.53 33.44 8.25
C ILE A 349 -0.80 34.10 8.62
N GLY A 350 -0.76 34.88 9.69
CA GLY A 350 -1.88 35.69 10.15
C GLY A 350 -1.42 36.98 10.81
N GLN A 351 -2.36 37.78 11.27
CA GLN A 351 -2.06 38.97 12.07
C GLN A 351 -3.00 39.13 13.27
N ALA A 352 -2.52 39.84 14.29
CA ALA A 352 -3.29 40.05 15.52
C ALA A 352 -4.13 41.34 15.50
N SER A 353 -3.71 42.38 14.77
CA SER A 353 -4.34 43.72 14.83
C SER A 353 -4.46 44.39 13.45
N THR A 354 -5.64 44.93 13.15
CA THR A 354 -5.91 45.83 11.99
C THR A 354 -5.86 47.32 12.37
N ARG A 355 -5.56 47.67 13.63
CA ARG A 355 -5.63 49.05 14.10
C ARG A 355 -4.48 49.89 13.53
N PRO A 356 -4.74 51.08 12.97
CA PRO A 356 -3.69 51.98 12.51
C PRO A 356 -2.91 52.55 13.68
N ASP A 357 -1.62 52.88 13.46
CA ASP A 357 -0.72 53.49 14.45
C ASP A 357 -0.61 52.67 15.76
N SER A 358 -0.66 51.34 15.63
CA SER A 358 -0.63 50.40 16.75
C SER A 358 0.35 49.26 16.49
N GLN A 359 0.74 48.55 17.56
CA GLN A 359 1.51 47.33 17.44
C GLN A 359 0.64 46.20 16.90
N ASN A 360 1.19 45.48 15.93
CA ASN A 360 0.64 44.30 15.30
C ASN A 360 1.63 43.14 15.44
N TYR A 361 1.09 41.93 15.49
CA TYR A 361 1.87 40.70 15.61
C TYR A 361 1.60 39.89 14.37
N ILE A 362 2.60 39.77 13.50
CA ILE A 362 2.51 38.92 12.30
C ILE A 362 2.86 37.51 12.72
N CYS A 363 1.84 36.67 12.80
CA CYS A 363 1.90 35.31 13.27
C CYS A 363 2.31 34.36 12.16
N VAL A 364 3.34 33.57 12.41
CA VAL A 364 3.93 32.64 11.45
C VAL A 364 3.87 31.23 12.02
N THR A 365 3.40 30.29 11.21
CA THR A 365 3.50 28.86 11.48
C THR A 365 4.22 28.17 10.33
N MET A 366 5.13 27.26 10.64
CA MET A 366 5.92 26.52 9.67
C MET A 366 6.43 25.20 10.27
N ARG A 367 6.71 24.22 9.40
CA ARG A 367 7.27 22.93 9.80
C ARG A 367 8.34 22.48 8.79
N PRO A 368 9.61 22.32 9.20
CA PRO A 368 10.64 21.80 8.31
C PRO A 368 10.55 20.28 8.18
N ASN A 369 10.88 19.71 7.01
CA ASN A 369 11.05 18.26 6.85
C ASN A 369 12.51 17.79 7.08
N PHE A 370 13.42 18.73 7.35
CA PHE A 370 14.84 18.50 7.58
C PHE A 370 15.36 19.36 8.74
N ASN A 371 16.39 18.92 9.46
CA ASN A 371 16.91 19.69 10.58
C ASN A 371 17.52 21.01 10.07
N PHE A 372 17.09 22.13 10.66
CA PHE A 372 17.49 23.46 10.24
C PHE A 372 18.23 24.17 11.37
N TYR A 373 19.57 24.13 11.30
CA TYR A 373 20.48 24.71 12.29
C TYR A 373 21.66 25.38 11.59
N SER A 374 22.39 26.22 12.32
CA SER A 374 23.68 26.75 11.88
C SER A 374 24.81 25.92 12.48
N GLU A 375 25.84 25.59 11.70
CA GLU A 375 27.07 25.03 12.26
C GLU A 375 27.92 26.14 12.90
N ALA A 376 28.58 25.83 14.02
CA ALA A 376 29.57 26.71 14.62
C ALA A 376 30.84 26.71 13.78
N GLY A 377 30.96 27.67 12.86
CA GLY A 377 32.19 27.87 12.09
C GLY A 377 33.26 28.59 12.92
N VAL A 378 34.39 27.93 13.15
CA VAL A 378 35.65 28.64 13.44
C VAL A 378 36.06 29.37 12.15
N GLY A 379 35.85 30.68 12.07
CA GLY A 379 36.50 31.50 11.03
C GLY A 379 35.71 31.87 9.75
N GLY A 380 34.37 31.80 9.75
CA GLY A 380 33.55 32.53 8.75
C GLY A 380 32.83 31.69 7.69
N ILE A 381 31.49 31.73 7.78
CA ILE A 381 30.48 31.72 6.69
C ILE A 381 30.48 30.59 5.65
N THR A 382 30.57 29.33 6.08
CA THR A 382 29.92 28.21 5.38
C THR A 382 29.16 27.39 6.41
N GLY A 383 27.83 27.51 6.45
CA GLY A 383 26.98 26.77 7.42
C GLY A 383 25.97 27.60 8.22
N VAL A 384 25.76 28.90 7.90
CA VAL A 384 24.73 29.71 8.56
C VAL A 384 23.38 29.54 7.87
N SER A 385 22.39 29.05 8.62
CA SER A 385 21.02 28.88 8.13
C SER A 385 20.19 30.14 8.37
N LYS A 386 19.43 30.60 7.37
CA LYS A 386 18.63 31.84 7.43
C LYS A 386 17.23 31.65 6.87
N ILE A 387 16.27 32.33 7.49
CA ILE A 387 14.89 32.47 7.00
C ILE A 387 14.67 33.96 6.71
N THR A 388 14.18 34.27 5.51
CA THR A 388 13.80 35.62 5.11
C THR A 388 12.30 35.64 4.85
N ILE A 389 11.59 36.47 5.59
CA ILE A 389 10.16 36.71 5.40
C ILE A 389 9.99 38.07 4.70
N SER A 390 9.41 38.07 3.51
CA SER A 390 9.35 39.22 2.61
C SER A 390 7.91 39.60 2.26
N GLY A 391 7.70 40.84 1.82
CA GLY A 391 6.37 41.36 1.44
C GLY A 391 5.69 42.16 2.55
N LEU A 392 6.40 42.50 3.62
CA LEU A 392 5.89 43.25 4.77
C LEU A 392 6.12 44.77 4.63
N THR A 393 6.04 45.30 3.40
CA THR A 393 6.27 46.73 3.12
C THR A 393 5.11 47.60 3.61
N GLY A 394 5.40 48.86 3.92
CA GLY A 394 4.40 49.84 4.38
C GLY A 394 4.14 49.83 5.89
N THR A 395 4.89 49.04 6.67
CA THR A 395 4.87 49.13 8.13
C THR A 395 5.57 50.39 8.63
N ALA A 396 5.19 50.85 9.83
CA ALA A 396 5.82 51.99 10.50
C ALA A 396 7.03 51.57 11.38
N THR A 397 7.35 50.29 11.45
CA THR A 397 8.51 49.80 12.22
C THR A 397 9.80 50.28 11.58
N ILE A 398 10.59 51.09 12.28
CA ILE A 398 11.93 51.48 11.82
C ILE A 398 12.86 50.27 11.74
N SER A 399 13.87 50.28 10.87
CA SER A 399 14.86 49.19 10.73
C SER A 399 15.63 48.89 12.02
N GLY A 400 16.20 47.69 12.11
CA GLY A 400 17.08 47.24 13.21
C GLY A 400 16.67 45.91 13.83
N ALA A 401 17.41 45.45 14.84
CA ALA A 401 17.11 44.20 15.53
C ALA A 401 15.79 44.29 16.34
N ARG A 402 14.97 43.25 16.27
CA ARG A 402 13.64 43.17 16.92
C ARG A 402 13.44 41.82 17.57
N TYR A 403 12.89 41.80 18.77
CA TYR A 403 12.60 40.56 19.47
C TYR A 403 11.44 39.82 18.82
N ILE A 404 11.58 38.51 18.74
CA ILE A 404 10.50 37.61 18.36
C ILE A 404 9.53 37.51 19.56
N SER A 405 8.26 37.29 19.30
CA SER A 405 7.25 37.08 20.34
C SER A 405 6.45 35.81 20.07
N SER A 406 5.61 35.39 21.02
CA SER A 406 4.59 34.40 20.74
C SER A 406 3.42 35.02 20.00
N CYS A 407 2.70 34.18 19.26
CA CYS A 407 1.41 34.57 18.72
C CYS A 407 0.44 34.89 19.85
N PRO A 408 -0.14 36.10 19.88
CA PRO A 408 -1.15 36.43 20.86
C PRO A 408 -2.32 35.44 20.80
N THR A 409 -2.92 35.15 21.95
CA THR A 409 -4.18 34.42 22.05
C THR A 409 -5.26 35.37 22.59
N SER A 410 -6.52 35.16 22.20
CA SER A 410 -7.62 36.02 22.64
C SER A 410 -7.96 35.70 24.10
N VAL A 411 -7.82 36.68 25.00
CA VAL A 411 -8.53 36.63 26.29
C VAL A 411 -9.95 37.17 26.08
N THR A 412 -10.92 36.32 26.37
CA THR A 412 -12.32 36.35 25.92
C THR A 412 -13.16 37.56 26.33
N ASN A 413 -12.62 38.61 26.96
CA ASN A 413 -13.45 39.73 27.40
C ASN A 413 -12.87 41.15 27.27
N ASN A 414 -11.63 41.37 26.80
CA ASN A 414 -11.05 42.73 26.81
C ASN A 414 -10.38 43.23 25.52
N MET A 415 -10.31 42.42 24.45
CA MET A 415 -9.60 42.83 23.22
C MET A 415 -8.17 43.33 23.48
N VAL A 416 -7.53 42.68 24.44
CA VAL A 416 -6.13 42.82 24.83
C VAL A 416 -5.46 41.49 24.49
N ALA A 417 -4.22 41.53 23.99
CA ALA A 417 -3.44 40.31 23.80
C ALA A 417 -3.30 39.58 25.16
N GLY A 418 -3.64 38.30 25.22
CA GLY A 418 -3.47 37.49 26.42
C GLY A 418 -2.01 37.35 26.86
N THR A 419 -1.78 36.61 27.95
CA THR A 419 -0.43 36.28 28.42
C THR A 419 0.40 35.66 27.31
N PHE A 420 1.54 36.29 27.00
CA PHE A 420 2.51 35.77 26.05
C PHE A 420 3.17 34.52 26.65
N SER A 421 2.90 33.35 26.08
CA SER A 421 3.76 32.18 26.30
C SER A 421 5.11 32.41 25.61
N SER A 422 6.14 31.64 25.97
CA SER A 422 7.36 31.61 25.16
C SER A 422 7.05 31.03 23.77
N PRO A 423 7.43 31.69 22.66
CA PRO A 423 7.29 31.09 21.33
C PRO A 423 8.11 29.80 21.23
N SER A 424 7.74 28.91 20.31
CA SER A 424 8.49 27.66 20.10
C SER A 424 9.91 27.87 19.55
N THR A 425 10.27 29.11 19.25
CA THR A 425 11.56 29.55 18.69
C THR A 425 12.44 30.31 19.69
N VAL A 426 12.14 30.24 20.99
CA VAL A 426 12.99 30.83 22.02
C VAL A 426 14.43 30.34 21.89
N GLY A 427 15.36 31.28 21.81
CA GLY A 427 16.80 30.99 21.73
C GLY A 427 17.28 30.37 20.41
N LEU A 428 16.44 30.28 19.36
CA LEU A 428 16.84 29.71 18.07
C LEU A 428 17.46 30.73 17.11
N PHE A 429 17.10 32.01 17.25
CA PHE A 429 17.49 33.05 16.30
C PHE A 429 18.32 34.15 16.95
N ARG A 430 19.32 34.65 16.23
CA ARG A 430 20.13 35.81 16.59
C ARG A 430 20.59 36.53 15.31
N PRO A 431 20.45 37.87 15.20
CA PRO A 431 20.97 38.63 14.07
C PRO A 431 22.44 38.31 13.82
N GLN A 432 22.85 38.29 12.55
CA GLN A 432 24.21 37.91 12.20
C GLN A 432 25.22 38.88 12.85
N GLY A 433 26.17 38.35 13.62
CA GLY A 433 27.14 39.16 14.36
C GLY A 433 26.56 39.91 15.58
N GLY A 434 25.30 39.64 15.94
CA GLY A 434 24.64 40.25 17.09
C GLY A 434 25.20 39.77 18.44
N ALA A 435 25.16 40.63 19.45
CA ALA A 435 25.55 40.30 20.81
C ALA A 435 24.61 39.26 21.47
N ASN A 436 25.07 38.60 22.54
CA ASN A 436 24.32 37.52 23.23
C ASN A 436 22.96 37.97 23.78
N ASN A 437 22.80 39.24 24.14
CA ASN A 437 21.53 39.81 24.60
C ASN A 437 20.47 39.98 23.48
N LEU A 438 20.87 39.72 22.22
CA LEU A 438 19.98 39.69 21.05
C LEU A 438 19.60 38.26 20.64
N ARG A 439 19.86 37.24 21.48
CA ARG A 439 19.22 35.94 21.29
C ARG A 439 17.71 36.12 21.33
N HIS A 440 17.01 35.34 20.50
CA HIS A 440 15.57 35.45 20.27
C HIS A 440 15.14 36.74 19.53
N SER A 441 15.93 37.19 18.56
CA SER A 441 15.60 38.36 17.74
C SER A 441 15.85 38.12 16.25
N TYR A 442 15.29 38.99 15.43
CA TYR A 442 15.45 39.03 13.98
C TYR A 442 15.92 40.41 13.53
N GLU A 443 16.52 40.48 12.35
CA GLU A 443 16.89 41.74 11.72
C GLU A 443 15.72 42.23 10.84
N TRP A 444 15.31 43.49 11.03
CA TRP A 444 14.22 44.10 10.28
C TRP A 444 14.74 45.20 9.35
N ASP A 445 14.34 45.14 8.07
CA ASP A 445 14.52 46.20 7.10
C ASP A 445 13.15 46.78 6.70
N GLN A 446 12.90 48.02 7.12
CA GLN A 446 11.67 48.73 6.82
C GLN A 446 11.48 49.01 5.32
N THR A 447 12.57 49.33 4.62
CA THR A 447 12.52 49.74 3.21
C THR A 447 12.22 48.54 2.33
N ALA A 448 12.90 47.43 2.58
CA ALA A 448 12.66 46.18 1.87
C ALA A 448 11.36 45.49 2.34
N GLY A 449 10.90 45.77 3.56
CA GLY A 449 9.78 45.07 4.18
C GLY A 449 10.13 43.61 4.45
N THR A 450 11.32 43.36 4.97
CA THR A 450 11.88 42.02 5.17
C THR A 450 12.29 41.79 6.63
N ALA A 451 11.97 40.61 7.13
CA ALA A 451 12.46 40.09 8.39
C ALA A 451 13.44 38.95 8.13
N ILE A 452 14.69 39.11 8.57
CA ILE A 452 15.75 38.12 8.41
C ILE A 452 16.01 37.46 9.76
N LEU A 453 15.65 36.19 9.86
CA LEU A 453 15.89 35.36 11.03
C LEU A 453 17.09 34.46 10.76
N THR A 454 18.19 34.70 11.47
CA THR A 454 19.42 33.90 11.34
C THR A 454 19.50 32.90 12.48
N MET A 455 19.70 31.61 12.16
CA MET A 455 19.88 30.54 13.15
C MET A 455 21.11 30.83 14.01
N ASP A 456 20.92 30.81 15.33
CA ASP A 456 21.99 31.00 16.29
C ASP A 456 22.96 29.81 16.24
N SER A 457 24.22 30.06 15.87
CA SER A 457 25.28 29.05 15.81
C SER A 457 25.60 28.42 17.17
N ASP A 458 25.25 29.11 18.26
CA ASP A 458 25.45 28.60 19.62
C ASP A 458 24.32 27.64 20.04
N ASN A 459 23.30 27.46 19.19
CA ASN A 459 22.22 26.52 19.39
C ASN A 459 22.39 25.33 18.45
N ALA A 460 23.03 24.28 18.95
CA ALA A 460 23.32 23.07 18.18
C ALA A 460 22.06 22.28 17.77
N GLN A 461 20.90 22.52 18.39
CA GLN A 461 19.66 21.81 18.06
C GLN A 461 18.88 22.47 16.93
N GLY A 462 18.94 23.80 16.81
CA GLY A 462 18.19 24.58 15.81
C GLY A 462 16.70 24.23 15.79
N MET A 463 16.11 24.22 14.59
CA MET A 463 14.75 23.73 14.35
C MET A 463 14.79 22.25 13.95
N VAL A 464 14.17 21.40 14.76
CA VAL A 464 14.09 19.96 14.56
C VAL A 464 13.09 19.64 13.45
N LYS A 465 13.46 18.72 12.56
CA LYS A 465 12.58 18.24 11.50
C LYS A 465 11.27 17.70 12.07
N ASN A 466 10.20 17.86 11.29
CA ASN A 466 8.86 17.38 11.62
C ASN A 466 8.21 17.97 12.88
N GLN A 467 8.78 19.05 13.42
CA GLN A 467 8.18 19.83 14.51
C GLN A 467 7.50 21.09 13.97
N ASP A 468 6.29 21.37 14.42
CA ASP A 468 5.60 22.63 14.11
C ASP A 468 6.19 23.78 14.95
N TYR A 469 6.53 24.88 14.29
CA TYR A 469 7.00 26.10 14.93
C TYR A 469 6.00 27.23 14.74
N SER A 470 5.72 27.96 15.81
CA SER A 470 4.80 29.10 15.82
C SER A 470 5.39 30.27 16.61
N PHE A 471 5.46 31.43 15.98
CA PHE A 471 5.98 32.67 16.56
C PHE A 471 5.38 33.90 15.88
N ALA A 472 5.62 35.07 16.46
CA ALA A 472 5.17 36.35 15.93
C ALA A 472 6.32 37.32 15.70
N LEU A 473 6.20 38.10 14.62
CA LEU A 473 7.03 39.27 14.33
C LEU A 473 6.28 40.53 14.80
N PRO A 474 6.71 41.20 15.88
CA PRO A 474 6.07 42.43 16.34
C PRO A 474 6.44 43.59 15.41
N LEU A 475 5.45 44.14 14.71
CA LEU A 475 5.60 45.26 13.78
C LEU A 475 4.54 46.33 14.06
N SER A 476 4.85 47.60 13.81
CA SER A 476 3.89 48.69 13.92
C SER A 476 3.14 48.88 12.61
N ASN A 477 1.81 48.89 12.69
CA ASN A 477 0.94 49.25 11.57
C ASN A 477 1.15 50.72 11.18
N PRO A 478 1.03 51.09 9.89
CA PRO A 478 1.05 52.49 9.47
C PRO A 478 -0.10 53.30 10.08
N LYS A 479 0.01 54.64 9.99
CA LYS A 479 -1.07 55.56 10.38
C LYS A 479 -2.25 55.55 9.40
N GLY A 480 -1.98 55.27 8.13
CA GLY A 480 -2.97 55.15 7.07
C GLY A 480 -3.49 53.73 6.93
N GLY A 481 -4.54 53.56 6.12
CA GLY A 481 -5.00 52.23 5.73
C GLY A 481 -3.96 51.51 4.88
N LEU A 482 -3.96 50.18 4.95
CA LEU A 482 -3.07 49.33 4.18
C LEU A 482 -3.82 48.07 3.77
N ASP A 483 -3.73 47.73 2.49
CA ASP A 483 -4.36 46.52 1.97
C ASP A 483 -3.51 45.28 2.27
N CYS A 484 -4.20 44.15 2.36
CA CYS A 484 -3.64 42.80 2.48
C CYS A 484 -2.41 42.59 1.58
N ARG A 485 -1.32 42.06 2.17
CA ARG A 485 -0.06 41.79 1.46
C ARG A 485 0.18 40.29 1.30
N THR A 486 0.68 39.91 0.12
CA THR A 486 1.28 38.59 -0.07
C THR A 486 2.63 38.56 0.64
N VAL A 487 2.78 37.67 1.60
CA VAL A 487 4.01 37.45 2.34
C VAL A 487 4.60 36.11 1.92
N SER A 488 5.91 36.06 1.72
CA SER A 488 6.63 34.85 1.32
C SER A 488 7.79 34.54 2.27
N LEU A 489 8.14 33.26 2.32
CA LEU A 489 9.31 32.74 3.00
C LEU A 489 10.34 32.31 1.96
N ALA A 490 11.59 32.73 2.15
CA ALA A 490 12.75 32.13 1.50
C ALA A 490 13.73 31.66 2.59
N SER A 491 14.53 30.64 2.31
CA SER A 491 15.56 30.18 3.23
C SER A 491 16.84 29.77 2.53
N SER A 492 17.96 29.84 3.25
CA SER A 492 19.29 29.42 2.79
C SER A 492 20.00 28.61 3.86
N GLY A 493 21.05 27.87 3.48
CA GLY A 493 21.83 27.01 4.39
C GLY A 493 21.34 25.57 4.32
N ARG A 494 20.84 25.01 5.44
CA ARG A 494 20.38 23.61 5.48
C ARG A 494 19.13 23.32 4.66
N ILE A 495 18.25 24.30 4.55
CA ILE A 495 17.07 24.26 3.69
C ILE A 495 17.18 25.44 2.73
N GLU A 496 17.45 25.15 1.47
CA GLU A 496 17.47 26.15 0.40
C GLU A 496 16.13 26.14 -0.31
N GLN A 497 15.36 27.20 -0.11
CA GLN A 497 14.04 27.33 -0.70
C GLN A 497 13.83 28.76 -1.18
N GLY A 498 13.46 28.90 -2.45
CA GLY A 498 13.09 30.18 -3.03
C GLY A 498 11.80 30.76 -2.42
N PRO A 499 11.45 32.01 -2.74
CA PRO A 499 10.28 32.69 -2.19
C PRO A 499 9.00 31.87 -2.39
N THR A 500 8.43 31.38 -1.29
CA THR A 500 7.20 30.58 -1.26
C THR A 500 6.13 31.33 -0.47
N PRO A 501 4.94 31.59 -1.04
CA PRO A 501 3.91 32.37 -0.35
C PRO A 501 3.34 31.60 0.84
N PHE A 502 3.12 32.30 1.94
CA PHE A 502 2.37 31.75 3.07
C PHE A 502 0.88 31.61 2.72
N GLN A 503 0.23 30.59 3.31
CA GLN A 503 -1.20 30.43 3.25
C GLN A 503 -1.87 31.32 4.31
N VAL A 504 -2.80 32.15 3.87
CA VAL A 504 -3.67 32.97 4.73
C VAL A 504 -5.07 32.38 4.66
N ASP A 505 -5.68 32.10 5.82
CA ASP A 505 -7.11 31.82 5.85
C ASP A 505 -7.88 33.14 5.61
N ARG A 506 -8.37 33.32 4.38
CA ARG A 506 -9.13 34.52 3.99
C ARG A 506 -10.50 34.63 4.67
N LYS A 507 -10.93 33.61 5.42
CA LYS A 507 -12.12 33.71 6.26
C LYS A 507 -11.79 34.01 7.73
N ALA A 508 -10.52 33.90 8.12
CA ALA A 508 -10.11 34.21 9.49
C ALA A 508 -10.08 35.73 9.74
N ARG A 509 -10.42 36.09 10.97
CA ARG A 509 -10.42 37.48 11.46
C ARG A 509 -9.14 37.76 12.24
N ALA A 510 -8.68 39.01 12.25
CA ALA A 510 -7.62 39.43 13.15
C ALA A 510 -8.06 39.25 14.61
N LEU A 511 -7.11 38.89 15.47
CA LEU A 511 -7.40 38.43 16.83
C LEU A 511 -8.03 39.50 17.73
N LEU A 512 -7.56 40.75 17.68
CA LEU A 512 -7.97 41.82 18.60
C LEU A 512 -9.10 42.70 18.04
N ASP A 513 -9.20 42.78 16.73
CA ASP A 513 -10.03 43.76 16.05
C ASP A 513 -10.47 43.38 14.64
N GLY A 514 -10.38 42.10 14.30
CA GLY A 514 -10.96 41.60 13.07
C GLY A 514 -12.48 41.71 13.11
N GLU A 515 -13.01 42.57 12.26
CA GLU A 515 -14.44 42.80 12.05
C GLU A 515 -14.97 41.95 10.90
N ARG A 516 -14.12 41.65 9.93
CA ARG A 516 -14.46 41.00 8.67
C ARG A 516 -13.59 39.78 8.42
N ASP A 517 -14.18 38.84 7.70
CA ASP A 517 -13.48 37.70 7.15
C ASP A 517 -12.34 38.21 6.25
N GLY A 518 -11.12 37.73 6.50
CA GLY A 518 -9.91 38.14 5.77
C GLY A 518 -9.04 39.15 6.51
N ASP A 519 -9.50 39.68 7.65
CA ASP A 519 -8.70 40.58 8.50
C ASP A 519 -7.45 39.90 9.08
N ALA A 520 -7.40 38.56 9.09
CA ALA A 520 -6.18 37.83 9.40
C ALA A 520 -5.08 37.98 8.34
N CYS A 521 -5.37 38.53 7.16
CA CYS A 521 -4.36 38.76 6.15
C CYS A 521 -3.28 39.75 6.64
N PRO A 522 -1.98 39.43 6.47
CA PRO A 522 -0.89 40.29 6.90
C PRO A 522 -1.02 41.73 6.41
N LEU A 523 -0.85 42.66 7.35
CA LEU A 523 -0.83 44.10 7.15
C LEU A 523 -2.13 44.70 6.62
N THR A 524 -3.25 44.01 6.79
CA THR A 524 -4.56 44.62 6.59
C THR A 524 -4.80 45.64 7.70
N VAL A 525 -4.86 46.92 7.36
CA VAL A 525 -5.04 48.01 8.31
C VAL A 525 -6.17 48.91 7.84
N TYR A 526 -7.16 49.11 8.70
CA TYR A 526 -8.25 50.04 8.39
C TYR A 526 -7.80 51.48 8.59
N PRO A 527 -8.21 52.44 7.73
CA PRO A 527 -8.10 53.85 8.04
C PRO A 527 -8.74 54.17 9.40
N ARG A 528 -8.26 55.23 10.07
CA ARG A 528 -8.86 55.67 11.34
C ARG A 528 -10.35 55.96 11.15
N GLY A 529 -11.18 55.34 11.97
CA GLY A 529 -12.62 55.51 11.91
C GLY A 529 -13.39 54.67 12.95
N PHE A 530 -14.70 54.62 12.76
CA PHE A 530 -15.58 53.73 13.51
C PHE A 530 -15.73 52.41 12.74
N LEU A 531 -15.21 51.33 13.32
CA LEU A 531 -15.32 49.97 12.79
C LEU A 531 -16.74 49.43 12.88
N ARG A 532 -17.45 49.78 13.95
CA ARG A 532 -18.85 49.43 14.18
C ARG A 532 -19.59 50.63 14.73
N VAL A 533 -20.74 50.91 14.12
CA VAL A 533 -21.73 51.86 14.62
C VAL A 533 -23.08 51.15 14.55
N ALA A 534 -23.69 50.91 15.70
CA ALA A 534 -25.04 50.34 15.79
C ALA A 534 -25.88 51.22 16.70
N MET A 535 -27.10 51.50 16.28
CA MET A 535 -28.10 52.20 17.08
C MET A 535 -29.31 51.31 17.23
N ARG A 536 -29.84 51.26 18.45
CA ARG A 536 -31.12 50.62 18.73
C ARG A 536 -31.95 51.55 19.59
N GLN A 537 -33.25 51.56 19.32
CA GLN A 537 -34.23 52.20 20.18
C GLN A 537 -34.94 51.14 21.01
N GLU A 538 -35.28 51.48 22.24
CA GLU A 538 -35.93 50.55 23.17
C GLU A 538 -37.41 50.34 22.85
N THR A 539 -38.09 51.38 22.37
CA THR A 539 -39.50 51.34 21.98
C THR A 539 -39.76 52.09 20.68
N ALA A 540 -40.81 51.71 19.96
CA ALA A 540 -41.32 52.42 18.79
C ALA A 540 -42.64 53.17 19.09
N GLU A 541 -43.04 53.27 20.37
CA GLU A 541 -44.30 53.86 20.78
C GLU A 541 -44.35 55.38 20.52
N VAL A 542 -45.45 55.82 19.91
CA VAL A 542 -45.72 57.23 19.63
C VAL A 542 -46.00 57.96 20.94
N ARG A 543 -45.24 59.03 21.22
CA ARG A 543 -45.32 59.88 22.44
C ARG A 543 -44.84 59.22 23.75
N GLY A 544 -44.18 58.06 23.68
CA GLY A 544 -43.50 57.44 24.83
C GLY A 544 -42.08 57.99 25.05
N VAL A 545 -41.55 57.86 26.26
CA VAL A 545 -40.11 58.08 26.52
C VAL A 545 -39.33 56.93 25.89
N ASN A 546 -38.32 57.24 25.08
CA ASN A 546 -37.52 56.25 24.36
C ASN A 546 -36.05 56.39 24.74
N VAL A 547 -35.34 55.26 24.85
CA VAL A 547 -33.90 55.22 25.06
C VAL A 547 -33.22 54.77 23.78
N ILE A 548 -32.33 55.60 23.25
CA ILE A 548 -31.47 55.24 22.11
C ILE A 548 -30.14 54.75 22.67
N THR A 549 -29.84 53.47 22.46
CA THR A 549 -28.52 52.91 22.75
C THR A 549 -27.66 52.93 21.49
N ALA A 550 -26.58 53.70 21.52
CA ALA A 550 -25.54 53.66 20.49
C ALA A 550 -24.36 52.79 20.96
N THR A 551 -23.99 51.80 20.15
CA THR A 551 -22.75 51.03 20.31
C THR A 551 -21.78 51.48 19.22
N VAL A 552 -20.70 52.14 19.62
CA VAL A 552 -19.62 52.56 18.73
C VAL A 552 -18.33 51.84 19.09
N ARG A 553 -17.57 51.45 18.08
CA ARG A 553 -16.24 50.88 18.23
C ARG A 553 -15.28 51.61 17.29
N THR A 554 -14.28 52.27 17.85
CA THR A 554 -13.18 52.89 17.08
C THR A 554 -12.02 51.91 16.91
N ASN A 555 -11.25 52.07 15.82
CA ASN A 555 -9.94 51.42 15.67
C ASN A 555 -8.76 52.29 16.15
N PHE A 556 -9.04 53.44 16.76
CA PHE A 556 -8.02 54.37 17.25
C PHE A 556 -8.42 54.93 18.61
N HIS A 557 -7.42 55.36 19.39
CA HIS A 557 -7.63 55.94 20.70
C HIS A 557 -8.23 57.34 20.62
N LEU A 558 -9.38 57.54 21.26
CA LEU A 558 -10.00 58.84 21.53
C LEU A 558 -9.45 59.43 22.85
N SER A 559 -8.12 59.52 22.98
CA SER A 559 -7.47 59.85 24.27
C SER A 559 -7.08 61.32 24.43
N ARG A 560 -7.43 62.20 23.47
CA ARG A 560 -7.11 63.63 23.58
C ARG A 560 -8.25 64.37 24.29
N PRO A 561 -7.97 65.21 25.31
CA PRO A 561 -8.95 66.14 25.87
C PRO A 561 -9.62 66.95 24.75
N GLY A 562 -10.94 66.97 24.71
CA GLY A 562 -11.72 67.63 23.63
C GLY A 562 -12.11 66.73 22.45
N SER A 563 -11.81 65.43 22.50
CA SER A 563 -12.35 64.47 21.53
C SER A 563 -13.86 64.32 21.74
N ALA A 564 -14.66 64.58 20.69
CA ALA A 564 -16.12 64.48 20.72
C ALA A 564 -16.62 63.51 19.64
N VAL A 565 -17.65 62.72 19.97
CA VAL A 565 -18.38 61.88 19.01
C VAL A 565 -19.73 62.55 18.77
N TYR A 566 -20.01 62.91 17.52
CA TYR A 566 -21.27 63.56 17.15
C TYR A 566 -22.21 62.52 16.52
N PHE A 567 -23.43 62.44 17.04
CA PHE A 567 -24.52 61.68 16.44
C PHE A 567 -25.52 62.66 15.83
N GLY A 568 -25.59 62.69 14.50
CA GLY A 568 -26.54 63.54 13.76
C GLY A 568 -27.84 62.80 13.41
N GLY A 569 -28.89 63.54 13.06
CA GLY A 569 -30.15 62.97 12.55
C GLY A 569 -31.09 62.38 13.61
N LEU A 570 -30.90 62.71 14.89
CA LEU A 570 -31.84 62.39 15.96
C LEU A 570 -32.92 63.47 15.99
N THR A 571 -34.13 63.17 15.51
CA THR A 571 -35.31 64.06 15.48
C THR A 571 -36.50 63.43 16.16
#